data_AF-A0A0Q5QEH8-F1
#
_entry.id   AF-A0A0Q5QEH8-F1
#
_cell.length_a   1.000
_cell.length_b   1.000
_cell.length_c   1.000
_cell.angle_alpha   90.00
_cell.angle_beta   90.00
_cell.angle_gamma   90.00
#
_symmetry.space_group_name_H-M   'P 1'
#
loop_
_entity.id
_entity.type
_entity.pdbx_description
1 polymer ?
#
loop_
_entity_poly.entity_id
_entity_poly.type
_entity_poly.pdbx_seq_one_letter_code
_entity_poly.pdbx_strand_id
1 'polypeptide(L)'
;MRTYKVIFSTIKSMSISKMLKLSRAVLPHPVFSVLSFYATVKAYSIAQRLYPKTASTNGEGNAFRHAFWCCLILMYCSKVSSPQKALEFCKKITDLHEELFPNKPLETKMDLHNNKIGMNYFMQLLPGIHRQFFEKSFFIDELKKKTENAKILRNLDDHFEGELVYLDEK
;
A
#
# COMPACT_ATOMS: atom_id res chain seq x y z
N MET A 1 -21.14 -9.84 1.46
CA MET A 1 -21.57 -9.81 2.87
C MET A 1 -20.44 -9.93 3.90
N ARG A 2 -19.36 -10.71 3.68
CA ARG A 2 -18.27 -10.90 4.67
C ARG A 2 -17.38 -9.66 4.86
N THR A 3 -17.02 -8.95 3.78
CA THR A 3 -16.10 -7.79 3.82
C THR A 3 -16.67 -6.56 4.56
N TYR A 4 -17.93 -6.19 4.30
CA TYR A 4 -18.56 -5.05 4.97
C TYR A 4 -18.70 -5.24 6.48
N LYS A 5 -19.01 -6.47 6.92
CA LYS A 5 -19.07 -6.80 8.35
C LYS A 5 -17.71 -6.63 9.04
N VAL A 6 -16.63 -7.09 8.39
CA VAL A 6 -15.27 -6.93 8.90
C VAL A 6 -14.94 -5.44 9.02
N ILE A 7 -15.08 -4.66 7.94
CA ILE A 7 -14.79 -3.22 7.94
C ILE A 7 -15.57 -2.49 9.04
N PHE A 8 -16.88 -2.74 9.14
CA PHE A 8 -17.71 -2.11 10.16
C PHE A 8 -17.30 -2.50 11.58
N SER A 9 -17.01 -3.78 11.83
CA SER A 9 -16.55 -4.26 13.13
C SER A 9 -15.20 -3.65 13.52
N THR A 10 -14.28 -3.53 12.56
CA THR A 10 -12.97 -2.91 12.75
C THR A 10 -13.13 -1.44 13.12
N ILE A 11 -13.92 -0.67 12.36
CA ILE A 11 -14.18 0.75 12.66
C ILE A 11 -14.83 0.91 14.04
N LYS A 12 -15.80 0.05 14.39
CA LYS A 12 -16.48 0.10 15.70
C LYS A 12 -15.55 -0.24 16.87
N SER A 13 -14.52 -1.06 16.64
CA SER A 13 -13.52 -1.42 17.64
C SER A 13 -12.42 -0.37 17.84
N MET A 14 -12.35 0.67 17.01
CA MET A 14 -11.33 1.71 17.10
C MET A 14 -11.64 2.70 18.22
N SER A 15 -10.61 3.16 18.92
CA SER A 15 -10.74 4.24 19.90
C SER A 15 -11.15 5.56 19.24
N ILE A 16 -11.78 6.44 20.01
CA ILE A 16 -12.20 7.79 19.53
C ILE A 16 -11.00 8.56 18.96
N SER A 17 -9.82 8.45 19.58
CA SER A 17 -8.59 9.09 19.08
C SER A 17 -8.21 8.59 17.68
N LYS A 18 -8.27 7.26 17.45
CA LYS A 18 -8.02 6.65 16.14
C LYS A 18 -9.07 7.07 15.10
N MET A 19 -10.35 7.16 15.50
CA MET A 19 -11.40 7.67 14.62
C MET A 19 -11.18 9.14 14.23
N LEU A 20 -10.76 9.99 15.17
CA LEU A 20 -10.45 11.40 14.88
C LEU A 20 -9.27 11.54 13.92
N LYS A 21 -8.21 10.73 14.09
CA LYS A 21 -7.07 10.68 13.14
C LYS A 21 -7.54 10.29 11.73
N LEU A 22 -8.36 9.25 11.63
CA LEU A 22 -8.93 8.81 10.35
C LEU A 22 -9.75 9.93 9.70
N SER A 23 -10.69 10.54 10.43
CA SER A 23 -11.51 11.64 9.93
C SER A 23 -10.68 12.82 9.41
N ARG A 24 -9.59 13.19 10.11
CA ARG A 24 -8.66 14.25 9.67
C ARG A 24 -7.88 13.91 8.40
N ALA A 25 -7.74 12.64 8.06
CA ALA A 25 -7.10 12.22 6.82
C ALA A 25 -8.07 12.17 5.64
N VAL A 26 -9.29 11.67 5.86
CA VAL A 26 -10.24 11.40 4.77
C VAL A 26 -11.16 12.56 4.43
N LEU A 27 -11.65 13.32 5.43
CA LEU A 27 -12.62 14.40 5.20
C LEU A 27 -12.10 15.54 4.30
N PRO A 28 -10.82 15.96 4.39
CA PRO A 28 -10.30 16.99 3.49
C PRO A 28 -10.14 16.51 2.03
N HIS A 29 -10.13 15.20 1.79
CA HIS A 29 -9.88 14.60 0.48
C HIS A 29 -10.89 13.50 0.14
N PRO A 30 -12.19 13.82 0.02
CA PRO A 30 -13.24 12.81 -0.11
C PRO A 30 -13.10 11.96 -1.39
N VAL A 31 -12.77 12.60 -2.52
CA VAL A 31 -12.53 11.89 -3.80
C VAL A 31 -11.35 10.94 -3.68
N PHE A 32 -10.21 11.40 -3.13
CA PHE A 32 -9.03 10.53 -2.94
C PHE A 32 -9.32 9.40 -1.95
N SER A 33 -10.15 9.64 -0.94
CA SER A 33 -10.54 8.62 0.04
C SER A 33 -11.35 7.49 -0.60
N VAL A 34 -12.30 7.82 -1.48
CA VAL A 34 -13.06 6.81 -2.24
C VAL A 34 -12.15 6.03 -3.18
N LEU A 35 -11.28 6.74 -3.91
CA LEU A 35 -10.36 6.12 -4.86
C LEU A 35 -9.31 5.23 -4.16
N SER A 36 -8.78 5.67 -3.03
CA SER A 36 -7.83 4.88 -2.23
C SER A 36 -8.49 3.67 -1.59
N PHE A 37 -9.73 3.78 -1.10
CA PHE A 37 -10.48 2.63 -0.62
C PHE A 37 -10.69 1.59 -1.73
N TYR A 38 -11.05 2.04 -2.93
CA TYR A 38 -11.15 1.16 -4.09
C TYR A 38 -9.80 0.51 -4.43
N ALA A 39 -8.71 1.28 -4.37
CA ALA A 39 -7.34 0.78 -4.55
C ALA A 39 -7.00 -0.30 -3.51
N THR A 40 -7.33 -0.11 -2.23
CA THR A 40 -7.09 -1.08 -1.15
C THR A 40 -7.78 -2.41 -1.46
N VAL A 41 -9.07 -2.38 -1.80
CA VAL A 41 -9.83 -3.60 -2.12
C VAL A 41 -9.25 -4.30 -3.35
N LYS A 42 -8.87 -3.55 -4.38
CA LYS A 42 -8.27 -4.12 -5.60
C LYS A 42 -6.89 -4.69 -5.36
N ALA A 43 -6.01 -3.99 -4.65
CA ALA A 43 -4.66 -4.44 -4.32
C ALA A 43 -4.71 -5.74 -3.53
N TYR A 44 -5.53 -5.78 -2.47
CA TYR A 44 -5.71 -6.99 -1.66
C TYR A 44 -6.25 -8.15 -2.49
N SER A 45 -7.32 -7.94 -3.28
CA SER A 45 -7.91 -9.01 -4.09
C SER A 45 -6.94 -9.59 -5.13
N ILE A 46 -6.11 -8.76 -5.75
CA ILE A 46 -5.13 -9.21 -6.74
C ILE A 46 -3.95 -9.91 -6.05
N ALA A 47 -3.41 -9.32 -4.98
CA ALA A 47 -2.32 -9.91 -4.22
C ALA A 47 -2.73 -11.29 -3.65
N GLN A 48 -3.94 -11.41 -3.08
CA GLN A 48 -4.44 -12.68 -2.56
C GLN A 48 -4.61 -13.76 -3.64
N ARG A 49 -4.86 -13.36 -4.90
CA ARG A 49 -4.92 -14.31 -6.03
C ARG A 49 -3.54 -14.74 -6.51
N LEU A 50 -2.57 -13.82 -6.53
CA LEU A 50 -1.21 -14.08 -7.00
C LEU A 50 -0.36 -14.80 -5.94
N TYR A 51 -0.54 -14.46 -4.67
CA TYR A 51 0.23 -14.94 -3.53
C TYR A 51 -0.70 -15.42 -2.40
N PRO A 52 -1.52 -16.46 -2.63
CA PRO A 52 -2.59 -16.85 -1.69
C PRO A 52 -2.10 -17.22 -0.30
N LYS A 53 -0.84 -17.66 -0.17
CA LYS A 53 -0.23 -18.06 1.10
C LYS A 53 0.36 -16.88 1.87
N THR A 54 0.94 -15.91 1.16
CA THR A 54 1.79 -14.88 1.79
C THR A 54 1.23 -13.46 1.70
N ALA A 55 0.18 -13.23 0.91
CA ALA A 55 -0.44 -11.91 0.73
C ALA A 55 -1.11 -11.34 1.99
N SER A 56 -1.34 -12.15 3.03
CA SER A 56 -1.94 -11.74 4.31
C SER A 56 -1.02 -11.99 5.51
N THR A 57 0.26 -12.28 5.25
CA THR A 57 1.32 -12.55 6.25
C THR A 57 2.42 -11.50 6.13
N ASN A 58 3.62 -11.74 6.66
CA ASN A 58 4.79 -10.88 6.43
C ASN A 58 5.70 -11.35 5.27
N GLY A 59 5.29 -12.37 4.51
CA GLY A 59 6.06 -12.90 3.39
C GLY A 59 6.03 -12.04 2.11
N GLU A 60 6.63 -12.55 1.04
CA GLU A 60 6.80 -11.88 -0.26
C GLU A 60 5.50 -11.31 -0.86
N GLY A 61 4.39 -12.04 -0.73
CA GLY A 61 3.09 -11.60 -1.22
C GLY A 61 2.59 -10.32 -0.55
N ASN A 62 2.96 -10.10 0.71
CA ASN A 62 2.69 -8.87 1.44
C ASN A 62 3.54 -7.71 0.91
N ALA A 63 4.81 -7.97 0.65
CA ALA A 63 5.71 -6.98 0.04
C ALA A 63 5.17 -6.50 -1.32
N PHE A 64 4.74 -7.45 -2.17
CA PHE A 64 4.02 -7.14 -3.41
C PHE A 64 2.77 -6.29 -3.15
N ARG A 65 1.92 -6.71 -2.21
CA ARG A 65 0.65 -6.05 -1.91
C ARG A 65 0.85 -4.59 -1.52
N HIS A 66 1.80 -4.28 -0.65
CA HIS A 66 2.07 -2.92 -0.17
C HIS A 66 2.58 -2.00 -1.29
N ALA A 67 3.54 -2.48 -2.09
CA ALA A 67 4.03 -1.72 -3.23
C ALA A 67 2.94 -1.50 -4.30
N PHE A 68 2.18 -2.55 -4.61
CA PHE A 68 1.09 -2.49 -5.59
C PHE A 68 -0.05 -1.59 -5.12
N TRP A 69 -0.38 -1.63 -3.82
CA TRP A 69 -1.38 -0.77 -3.21
C TRP A 69 -1.03 0.72 -3.39
N CYS A 70 0.21 1.11 -3.11
CA CYS A 70 0.69 2.47 -3.34
C CYS A 70 0.60 2.87 -4.82
N CYS A 71 1.01 1.99 -5.75
CA CYS A 71 0.88 2.23 -7.19
C CYS A 71 -0.59 2.46 -7.59
N LEU A 72 -1.53 1.69 -7.05
CA LEU A 72 -2.96 1.86 -7.35
C LEU A 72 -3.53 3.16 -6.79
N ILE A 73 -3.21 3.53 -5.54
CA ILE A 73 -3.64 4.81 -4.97
C ILE A 73 -3.14 5.95 -5.85
N LEU A 74 -1.85 5.95 -6.16
CA LEU A 74 -1.22 6.97 -7.00
C LEU A 74 -1.83 7.03 -8.39
N MET A 75 -2.04 5.88 -9.04
CA MET A 75 -2.68 5.81 -10.34
C MET A 75 -4.08 6.44 -10.32
N TYR A 76 -4.94 6.05 -9.38
CA TYR A 76 -6.32 6.56 -9.34
C TYR A 76 -6.36 8.04 -8.98
N CYS A 77 -5.62 8.48 -7.96
CA CYS A 77 -5.62 9.87 -7.53
C CYS A 77 -4.94 10.81 -8.55
N SER A 78 -3.92 10.34 -9.27
CA SER A 78 -3.25 11.13 -10.32
C SER A 78 -4.13 11.32 -11.57
N LYS A 79 -5.18 10.52 -11.75
CA LYS A 79 -6.16 10.74 -12.83
C LYS A 79 -7.04 11.96 -12.58
N VAL A 80 -7.23 12.34 -11.31
CA VAL A 80 -8.11 13.45 -10.90
C VAL A 80 -7.37 14.61 -10.26
N SER A 81 -6.04 14.52 -10.10
CA SER A 81 -5.20 15.56 -9.52
C SER A 81 -3.74 15.43 -9.95
N SER A 82 -2.86 16.32 -9.49
CA SER A 82 -1.44 16.22 -9.79
C SER A 82 -0.82 14.99 -9.11
N PRO A 83 0.18 14.33 -9.73
CA PRO A 83 0.86 13.20 -9.12
C PRO A 83 1.48 13.54 -7.75
N GLN A 84 1.96 14.78 -7.57
CA GLN A 84 2.53 15.21 -6.29
C GLN A 84 1.49 15.24 -5.16
N LYS A 85 0.28 15.77 -5.42
CA LYS A 85 -0.82 15.74 -4.43
C LYS A 85 -1.27 14.31 -4.14
N ALA A 86 -1.30 13.46 -5.17
CA ALA A 86 -1.59 12.05 -5.00
C ALA A 86 -0.54 11.34 -4.14
N LEU A 87 0.74 11.66 -4.30
CA LEU A 87 1.85 11.12 -3.52
C LEU A 87 1.78 11.52 -2.05
N GLU A 88 1.58 12.80 -1.77
CA GLU A 88 1.39 13.31 -0.41
C GLU A 88 0.22 12.61 0.30
N PHE A 89 -0.90 12.46 -0.40
CA PHE A 89 -2.05 11.73 0.13
C PHE A 89 -1.77 10.24 0.30
N CYS A 90 -1.12 9.59 -0.66
CA CYS A 90 -0.77 8.18 -0.61
C CYS A 90 0.08 7.90 0.63
N LYS A 91 1.15 8.66 0.84
CA LYS A 91 2.00 8.55 2.03
C LYS A 91 1.19 8.76 3.31
N LYS A 92 0.38 9.82 3.37
CA LYS A 92 -0.44 10.12 4.55
C LYS A 92 -1.40 8.98 4.90
N ILE A 93 -2.07 8.39 3.90
CA ILE A 93 -3.08 7.35 4.16
C ILE A 93 -2.45 5.99 4.47
N THR A 94 -1.31 5.66 3.85
CA THR A 94 -0.60 4.41 4.13
C THR A 94 0.13 4.45 5.48
N ASP A 95 0.76 5.57 5.83
CA ASP A 95 1.38 5.72 7.16
C ASP A 95 0.31 5.66 8.26
N LEU A 96 -0.83 6.31 8.03
CA LEU A 96 -1.96 6.23 8.95
C LEU A 96 -2.49 4.80 9.08
N HIS A 97 -2.54 4.02 8.01
CA HIS A 97 -2.95 2.61 8.08
C HIS A 97 -2.06 1.83 9.06
N GLU A 98 -0.73 1.98 8.97
CA GLU A 98 0.21 1.34 9.89
C GLU A 98 0.07 1.85 11.34
N GLU A 99 -0.26 3.13 11.55
CA GLU A 99 -0.56 3.66 12.90
C GLU A 99 -1.87 3.11 13.50
N LEU A 100 -2.89 2.92 12.66
CA LEU A 100 -4.21 2.47 13.10
C LEU A 100 -4.21 0.98 13.43
N PHE A 101 -3.40 0.20 12.72
CA PHE A 101 -3.23 -1.25 12.86
C PHE A 101 -1.77 -1.59 13.19
N PRO A 102 -1.32 -1.26 14.42
CA PRO A 102 0.10 -1.35 14.76
C PRO A 102 0.59 -2.80 14.73
N ASN A 103 1.63 -3.03 13.95
CA ASN A 103 2.40 -4.28 13.87
C ASN A 103 3.64 -4.23 14.77
N LYS A 104 4.40 -5.33 14.85
CA LYS A 104 5.71 -5.29 15.51
C LYS A 104 6.66 -4.31 14.80
N PRO A 105 7.66 -3.72 15.47
CA PRO A 105 8.53 -2.72 14.84
C PRO A 105 9.16 -3.15 13.50
N LEU A 106 9.57 -4.41 13.38
CA LEU A 106 10.19 -4.94 12.16
C LEU A 106 9.17 -5.10 11.01
N GLU A 107 7.94 -5.51 11.33
CA GLU A 107 6.82 -5.65 10.39
C GLU A 107 6.41 -4.25 9.88
N THR A 108 6.24 -3.28 10.77
CA THR A 108 5.97 -1.88 10.42
C THR A 108 7.07 -1.30 9.52
N LYS A 109 8.34 -1.61 9.81
CA LYS A 109 9.47 -1.18 8.97
C LYS A 109 9.37 -1.79 7.56
N MET A 110 9.06 -3.08 7.44
CA MET A 110 8.84 -3.76 6.16
C MET A 110 7.69 -3.09 5.37
N ASP A 111 6.54 -2.88 6.01
CA ASP A 111 5.36 -2.31 5.35
C ASP A 111 5.62 -0.88 4.86
N LEU A 112 6.23 -0.02 5.69
CA LEU A 112 6.62 1.34 5.31
C LEU A 112 7.65 1.37 4.18
N HIS A 113 8.64 0.46 4.21
CA HIS A 113 9.65 0.32 3.15
C HIS A 113 9.00 -0.04 1.82
N ASN A 114 8.17 -1.09 1.80
CA ASN A 114 7.51 -1.55 0.58
C ASN A 114 6.51 -0.52 0.04
N ASN A 115 5.82 0.21 0.91
CA ASN A 115 4.99 1.36 0.53
C ASN A 115 5.82 2.40 -0.24
N LYS A 116 6.99 2.77 0.30
CA LYS A 116 7.91 3.71 -0.35
C LYS A 116 8.42 3.21 -1.70
N ILE A 117 8.75 1.91 -1.83
CA ILE A 117 9.15 1.32 -3.11
C ILE A 117 8.04 1.45 -4.16
N GLY A 118 6.79 1.16 -3.79
CA GLY A 118 5.64 1.32 -4.69
C GLY A 118 5.44 2.77 -5.12
N MET A 119 5.55 3.72 -4.18
CA MET A 119 5.45 5.15 -4.50
C MET A 119 6.56 5.59 -5.46
N ASN A 120 7.80 5.24 -5.17
CA ASN A 120 8.96 5.57 -6.00
C ASN A 120 8.82 5.00 -7.41
N TYR A 121 8.40 3.74 -7.52
CA TYR A 121 8.21 3.08 -8.81
C TYR A 121 7.19 3.81 -9.67
N PHE A 122 6.02 4.17 -9.11
CA PHE A 122 5.02 4.94 -9.86
C PHE A 122 5.57 6.29 -10.33
N MET A 123 6.29 7.01 -9.46
CA MET A 123 6.84 8.32 -9.81
C MET A 123 7.91 8.25 -10.91
N GLN A 124 8.70 7.17 -10.94
CA GLN A 124 9.68 6.90 -12.00
C GLN A 124 9.05 6.69 -13.38
N LEU A 125 7.78 6.26 -13.44
CA LEU A 125 7.08 6.03 -14.71
C LEU A 125 6.47 7.31 -15.30
N LEU A 126 6.22 8.34 -14.49
CA LEU A 126 5.53 9.56 -14.92
C LEU A 126 6.21 10.33 -16.08
N PRO A 127 7.55 10.40 -16.17
CA PRO A 127 8.19 11.04 -17.32
C PRO A 127 7.92 10.33 -18.65
N GLY A 128 7.70 9.01 -18.62
CA GLY A 128 7.50 8.19 -19.82
C GLY A 128 6.03 7.95 -20.18
N ILE A 129 5.10 8.12 -19.24
CA ILE A 129 3.68 7.80 -19.43
C ILE A 129 2.81 8.90 -18.83
N HIS A 130 1.97 9.52 -19.66
CA HIS A 130 1.00 10.48 -19.16
C HIS A 130 0.02 9.81 -18.19
N ARG A 131 -0.21 10.46 -17.03
CA ARG A 131 -0.97 9.93 -15.87
C ARG A 131 -2.34 9.31 -16.17
N GLN A 132 -2.98 9.66 -17.29
CA GLN A 132 -4.28 9.10 -17.68
C GLN A 132 -4.18 7.67 -18.24
N PHE A 133 -3.04 7.29 -18.81
CA PHE A 133 -2.84 6.02 -19.49
C PHE A 133 -2.36 4.89 -18.59
N PHE A 134 -2.10 5.16 -17.30
CA PHE A 134 -1.78 4.08 -16.38
C PHE A 134 -2.98 3.14 -16.20
N GLU A 135 -2.71 1.85 -16.39
CA GLU A 135 -3.60 0.75 -16.04
C GLU A 135 -2.96 -0.15 -14.99
N LYS A 136 -3.79 -0.95 -14.32
CA LYS A 136 -3.33 -1.83 -13.24
C LYS A 136 -2.28 -2.85 -13.70
N SER A 137 -2.39 -3.32 -14.94
CA SER A 137 -1.48 -4.28 -15.56
C SER A 137 -0.05 -3.77 -15.66
N PHE A 138 0.16 -2.46 -15.84
CA PHE A 138 1.49 -1.84 -15.94
C PHE A 138 2.39 -2.10 -14.73
N PHE A 139 1.78 -2.34 -13.57
CA PHE A 139 2.54 -2.54 -12.34
C PHE A 139 2.76 -4.01 -12.02
N ILE A 140 1.90 -4.92 -12.49
CA ILE A 140 1.90 -6.31 -12.02
C ILE A 140 3.21 -7.00 -12.37
N ASP A 141 3.63 -6.96 -13.63
CA ASP A 141 4.79 -7.75 -14.08
C ASP A 141 6.10 -7.26 -13.45
N GLU A 142 6.32 -5.94 -13.41
CA GLU A 142 7.52 -5.39 -12.75
C GLU A 142 7.50 -5.55 -11.24
N LEU A 143 6.35 -5.40 -10.58
CA LEU A 143 6.28 -5.66 -9.14
C LEU A 143 6.48 -7.15 -8.84
N LYS A 144 6.02 -8.08 -9.70
CA LYS A 144 6.34 -9.50 -9.57
C LYS A 144 7.84 -9.75 -9.66
N LYS A 145 8.53 -9.17 -10.65
CA LYS A 145 10.00 -9.27 -10.75
C LYS A 145 10.70 -8.69 -9.52
N LYS A 146 10.22 -7.56 -8.99
CA LYS A 146 10.75 -6.98 -7.74
C LYS A 146 10.50 -7.88 -6.54
N THR A 147 9.36 -8.59 -6.51
CA THR A 147 9.03 -9.57 -5.47
C THR A 147 9.93 -10.81 -5.55
N GLU A 148 10.20 -11.33 -6.75
CA GLU A 148 11.14 -12.45 -6.97
C GLU A 148 12.57 -12.12 -6.50
N ASN A 149 12.95 -10.84 -6.51
CA ASN A 149 14.24 -10.36 -6.05
C ASN A 149 14.21 -9.75 -4.63
N ALA A 150 13.08 -9.89 -3.91
CA ALA A 150 12.90 -9.30 -2.59
C ALA A 150 13.91 -9.87 -1.58
N LYS A 151 14.27 -9.04 -0.59
CA LYS A 151 15.26 -9.39 0.43
C LYS A 151 14.59 -9.66 1.77
N ILE A 152 15.17 -10.59 2.53
CA ILE A 152 14.72 -10.85 3.89
C ILE A 152 15.19 -9.71 4.79
N LEU A 153 14.26 -9.01 5.42
CA LEU A 153 14.53 -8.04 6.47
C LEU A 153 14.69 -8.77 7.80
N ARG A 154 15.88 -8.71 8.40
CA ARG A 154 16.21 -9.44 9.64
C ARG A 154 16.20 -8.51 10.84
N ASN A 155 16.68 -7.27 10.68
CA ASN A 155 16.90 -6.34 11.77
C ASN A 155 16.41 -4.91 11.46
N LEU A 156 16.26 -4.11 12.52
CA LEU A 156 15.88 -2.70 12.42
C LEU A 156 16.99 -1.81 11.83
N ASP A 157 18.23 -2.28 11.77
CA ASP A 157 19.34 -1.55 11.17
C ASP A 157 19.57 -1.88 9.68
N ASP A 158 18.94 -2.95 9.18
CA ASP A 158 19.09 -3.37 7.78
C ASP A 158 18.58 -2.27 6.82
N HIS A 159 19.33 -1.98 5.76
CA HIS A 159 18.91 -1.03 4.74
C HIS A 159 19.00 -1.65 3.36
N PHE A 160 17.96 -1.47 2.55
CA PHE A 160 17.88 -1.98 1.19
C PHE A 160 17.46 -0.83 0.28
N GLU A 161 18.12 -0.68 -0.87
CA GLU A 161 17.86 0.42 -1.80
C GLU A 161 17.21 -0.11 -3.07
N GLY A 162 15.90 0.06 -3.17
CA GLY A 162 15.16 -0.25 -4.40
C GLY A 162 14.61 -1.67 -4.48
N GLU A 163 15.01 -2.57 -3.59
CA GLU A 163 14.38 -3.89 -3.42
C GLU A 163 13.17 -3.84 -2.50
N LEU A 164 12.20 -4.72 -2.78
CA LEU A 164 11.17 -5.05 -1.80
C LEU A 164 11.79 -5.89 -0.68
N VAL A 165 11.17 -5.84 0.50
CA VAL A 165 11.61 -6.62 1.66
C VAL A 165 10.47 -7.40 2.27
N TYR A 166 10.77 -8.54 2.88
CA TYR A 166 9.79 -9.38 3.57
C TYR A 166 10.41 -10.02 4.82
N LEU A 167 9.59 -10.60 5.68
CA LEU A 167 10.04 -11.38 6.84
C LEU A 167 9.95 -12.88 6.52
N ASP A 168 11.01 -13.61 6.86
CA ASP A 168 11.03 -15.07 6.78
C ASP A 168 10.20 -15.64 7.93
N GLU A 169 8.96 -16.01 7.65
CA GLU A 169 8.12 -16.77 8.57
C GLU A 169 8.54 -18.24 8.49
N LYS A 170 9.57 -18.60 9.27
CA LYS A 170 9.89 -20.01 9.53
C LYS A 170 8.78 -20.71 10.29
#